data_AF-A0A257E639-F1
#
_entry.id   AF-A0A257E639-F1
#
_cell.length_a   1.000
_cell.length_b   1.000
_cell.length_c   1.000
_cell.angle_alpha   90.00
_cell.angle_beta   90.00
_cell.angle_gamma   90.00
#
_symmetry.space_group_name_H-M   'P 1'
#
loop_
_entity.id
_entity.type
_entity.pdbx_description
1 polymer ?
#
loop_
_entity_poly.entity_id
_entity_poly.type
_entity_poly.pdbx_seq_one_letter_code
_entity_poly.pdbx_strand_id
1 'polypeptide(L)'
;MGTYTKFTELLARDTDRGALTPSGKELLDTLTSPGLSNAPKVNVLSFGVGGVSANDMFILRRDPAMPGSTNIVLYMPESDFKSFYEFTSTRDMRAFLKTLPKTPAAFNAFLAHFGSDVNSDAVRSVVKSMNEWAAAPENSKPKMAMGGSSYIFGNVFERQARLSQEAVTPISVNGLTDLQHVWVSPEGLPFTPESGLMVS
;
A
#
# COMPACT_ATOMS: atom_id res chain seq x y z
N MET A 1 -14.94 -14.75 -0.27
CA MET A 1 -13.72 -15.00 0.51
C MET A 1 -13.24 -13.66 1.07
N GLY A 2 -12.92 -13.56 2.36
CA GLY A 2 -12.52 -12.30 2.98
C GLY A 2 -11.12 -11.86 2.55
N THR A 3 -10.87 -10.54 2.50
CA THR A 3 -9.56 -9.94 2.16
C THR A 3 -8.44 -10.42 3.07
N TYR A 4 -8.72 -10.53 4.38
CA TYR A 4 -7.80 -11.10 5.37
C TYR A 4 -7.45 -12.57 5.05
N THR A 5 -8.47 -13.41 4.81
CA THR A 5 -8.26 -14.83 4.48
C THR A 5 -7.40 -15.00 3.23
N LYS A 6 -7.69 -14.24 2.17
CA LYS A 6 -6.90 -14.24 0.94
C LYS A 6 -5.45 -13.84 1.23
N PHE A 7 -5.24 -12.78 2.02
CA PHE A 7 -3.90 -12.35 2.40
C PHE A 7 -3.13 -13.45 3.15
N THR A 8 -3.73 -14.07 4.16
CA THR A 8 -3.07 -15.11 4.97
C THR A 8 -2.74 -16.37 4.16
N GLU A 9 -3.61 -16.76 3.23
CA GLU A 9 -3.35 -17.90 2.35
C GLU A 9 -2.21 -17.62 1.37
N LEU A 10 -2.21 -16.43 0.75
CA LEU A 10 -1.11 -16.01 -0.12
C LEU A 10 0.21 -15.91 0.67
N LEU A 11 0.16 -15.43 1.92
CA LEU A 11 1.33 -15.34 2.79
C LEU A 11 1.90 -16.72 3.13
N ALA A 12 1.03 -17.67 3.49
CA ALA A 12 1.44 -19.06 3.73
C ALA A 12 2.08 -19.67 2.47
N ARG A 13 1.39 -19.57 1.32
CA ARG A 13 1.91 -20.06 0.03
C ARG A 13 3.27 -19.46 -0.32
N ASP A 14 3.44 -18.14 -0.19
CA ASP A 14 4.69 -17.45 -0.54
C ASP A 14 5.82 -17.79 0.43
N THR A 15 5.50 -18.07 1.69
CA THR A 15 6.45 -18.54 2.69
C THR A 15 6.90 -19.97 2.38
N ASP A 16 5.95 -20.89 2.13
CA ASP A 16 6.23 -22.32 1.93
C ASP A 16 7.09 -22.57 0.68
N ARG A 17 6.95 -21.74 -0.35
CA ARG A 17 7.78 -21.81 -1.57
C ARG A 17 9.11 -21.07 -1.48
N GLY A 18 9.43 -20.48 -0.34
CA GLY A 18 10.66 -19.70 -0.13
C GLY A 18 10.70 -18.37 -0.92
N ALA A 19 9.55 -17.81 -1.29
CA ALA A 19 9.49 -16.53 -2.00
C ALA A 19 9.64 -15.32 -1.07
N LEU A 20 9.51 -15.51 0.23
CA LEU A 20 9.68 -14.49 1.26
C LEU A 20 10.97 -14.72 2.07
N THR A 21 11.70 -13.64 2.34
CA THR A 21 12.79 -13.66 3.29
C THR A 21 12.23 -13.53 4.72
N PRO A 22 13.00 -13.92 5.75
CA PRO A 22 12.61 -13.67 7.14
C PRO A 22 12.34 -12.17 7.42
N SER A 23 13.13 -11.27 6.82
CA SER A 23 12.96 -9.82 6.99
C SER A 23 11.67 -9.30 6.36
N GLY A 24 11.26 -9.83 5.20
CA GLY A 24 9.99 -9.50 4.57
C GLY A 24 8.81 -10.05 5.37
N LYS A 25 8.91 -11.29 5.85
CA LYS A 25 7.87 -11.92 6.67
C LYS A 25 7.65 -11.16 7.98
N GLU A 26 8.71 -10.72 8.65
CA GLU A 26 8.64 -9.92 9.87
C GLU A 26 7.77 -8.66 9.70
N LEU A 27 7.84 -7.99 8.54
CA LEU A 27 6.98 -6.84 8.23
C LEU A 27 5.51 -7.25 8.05
N LEU A 28 5.25 -8.38 7.41
CA LEU A 28 3.90 -8.86 7.13
C LEU A 28 3.21 -9.40 8.40
N ASP A 29 3.98 -9.99 9.32
CA ASP A 29 3.48 -10.46 10.61
C ASP A 29 2.92 -9.33 11.48
N THR A 30 3.35 -8.08 11.26
CA THR A 30 2.77 -6.91 11.95
C THR A 30 1.30 -6.66 11.62
N LEU A 31 0.84 -7.15 10.45
CA LEU A 31 -0.55 -7.02 10.01
C LEU A 31 -1.44 -8.17 10.50
N THR A 32 -0.86 -9.35 10.72
CA THR A 32 -1.60 -10.56 11.12
C THR A 32 -1.54 -10.82 12.62
N SER A 33 -0.53 -10.27 13.30
CA SER A 33 -0.27 -10.45 14.73
C SER A 33 0.01 -9.09 15.41
N PRO A 34 -0.99 -8.20 15.51
CA PRO A 34 -0.79 -6.91 16.18
C PRO A 34 -0.44 -7.11 17.66
N GLY A 35 0.53 -6.34 18.17
CA GLY A 35 0.91 -6.36 19.60
C GLY A 35 2.12 -7.22 19.96
N LEU A 36 2.86 -7.75 18.98
CA LEU A 36 4.16 -8.37 19.24
C LEU A 36 5.13 -7.34 19.84
N SER A 37 5.68 -7.62 21.02
CA SER A 37 6.46 -6.69 21.84
C SER A 37 7.73 -6.14 21.19
N ASN A 38 8.15 -6.69 20.04
CA ASN A 38 9.32 -6.25 19.26
C ASN A 38 9.02 -6.15 17.75
N ALA A 39 7.74 -6.01 17.36
CA ALA A 39 7.41 -5.85 15.95
C ALA A 39 8.03 -4.56 15.37
N PRO A 40 8.55 -4.61 14.12
CA PRO A 40 8.99 -3.40 13.45
C PRO A 40 7.81 -2.46 13.29
N LYS A 41 8.04 -1.16 13.49
CA LYS A 41 7.07 -0.14 13.14
C LYS A 41 6.94 -0.08 11.62
N VAL A 42 5.72 -0.13 11.13
CA VAL A 42 5.43 -0.07 9.69
C VAL A 42 4.36 0.97 9.39
N ASN A 43 4.51 1.61 8.24
CA ASN A 43 3.46 2.39 7.60
C ASN A 43 2.87 1.58 6.45
N VAL A 44 1.55 1.59 6.32
CA VAL A 44 0.86 0.98 5.19
C VAL A 44 0.39 2.08 4.25
N LEU A 45 0.65 1.94 2.96
CA LEU A 45 0.23 2.89 1.93
C LEU A 45 -0.53 2.19 0.81
N SER A 46 -1.63 2.77 0.35
CA SER A 46 -2.28 2.33 -0.89
C SER A 46 -1.29 2.45 -2.05
N PHE A 47 -1.35 1.57 -3.05
CA PHE A 47 -0.51 1.68 -4.24
C PHE A 47 -1.18 2.53 -5.32
N GLY A 48 -0.40 3.29 -6.10
CA GLY A 48 -0.91 4.01 -7.25
C GLY A 48 0.13 4.37 -8.30
N VAL A 49 -0.36 4.70 -9.49
CA VAL A 49 0.40 5.12 -10.68
C VAL A 49 -0.32 6.29 -11.33
N GLY A 50 0.39 7.40 -11.53
CA GLY A 50 -0.14 8.53 -12.32
C GLY A 50 -1.46 9.11 -11.80
N GLY A 51 -1.70 9.05 -10.48
CA GLY A 51 -2.94 9.50 -9.85
C GLY A 51 -4.06 8.46 -9.82
N VAL A 52 -3.88 7.29 -10.44
CA VAL A 52 -4.80 6.15 -10.35
C VAL A 52 -4.36 5.26 -9.18
N SER A 53 -5.27 4.95 -8.26
CA SER A 53 -5.00 4.00 -7.17
C SER A 53 -5.39 2.59 -7.58
N ALA A 54 -4.61 1.60 -7.14
CA ALA A 54 -4.98 0.20 -7.28
C ALA A 54 -6.08 -0.17 -6.29
N ASN A 55 -6.91 -1.15 -6.65
CA ASN A 55 -8.07 -1.57 -5.89
C ASN A 55 -7.69 -2.44 -4.68
N ASP A 56 -6.65 -3.26 -4.81
CA ASP A 56 -6.28 -4.28 -3.82
C ASP A 56 -4.77 -4.39 -3.59
N MET A 57 -3.96 -3.46 -4.11
CA MET A 57 -2.52 -3.40 -3.84
C MET A 57 -2.17 -2.38 -2.74
N PHE A 58 -1.16 -2.71 -1.95
CA PHE A 58 -0.60 -1.78 -0.96
C PHE A 58 0.88 -2.02 -0.72
N ILE A 59 1.53 -1.05 -0.09
CA ILE A 59 2.91 -1.09 0.33
C ILE A 59 2.97 -1.09 1.85
N LEU A 60 3.69 -2.05 2.44
CA LEU A 60 4.20 -1.91 3.80
C LEU A 60 5.59 -1.29 3.73
N ARG A 61 5.84 -0.28 4.55
CA ARG A 61 7.14 0.39 4.67
C ARG A 61 7.60 0.39 6.12
N ARG A 62 8.76 -0.18 6.40
CA ARG A 62 9.44 -0.09 7.70
C ARG A 62 9.77 1.36 8.04
N ASP A 63 9.57 1.75 9.29
CA ASP A 63 9.86 3.09 9.78
C ASP A 63 10.35 3.06 11.25
N PRO A 64 11.65 3.29 11.53
CA PRO A 64 12.68 3.74 10.60
C PRO A 64 13.22 2.60 9.72
N ALA A 65 13.71 2.96 8.52
CA ALA A 65 14.37 2.01 7.64
C ALA A 65 15.64 1.42 8.29
N MET A 66 15.91 0.14 8.01
CA MET A 66 17.03 -0.62 8.53
C MET A 66 18.00 -1.00 7.41
N PRO A 67 19.29 -0.62 7.49
CA PRO A 67 20.29 -1.00 6.50
C PRO A 67 20.41 -2.53 6.35
N GLY A 68 20.61 -3.01 5.12
CA GLY A 68 20.80 -4.43 4.83
C GLY A 68 19.55 -5.31 5.01
N SER A 69 18.39 -4.73 5.32
CA SER A 69 17.13 -5.44 5.53
C SER A 69 16.08 -5.11 4.47
N THR A 70 15.03 -5.92 4.40
CA THR A 70 13.81 -5.55 3.66
C THR A 70 13.12 -4.41 4.39
N ASN A 71 12.92 -3.29 3.70
CA ASN A 71 12.28 -2.10 4.24
C ASN A 71 10.92 -1.83 3.60
N ILE A 72 10.65 -2.45 2.45
CA ILE A 72 9.43 -2.26 1.69
C ILE A 72 8.94 -3.62 1.22
N VAL A 73 7.65 -3.88 1.44
CA VAL A 73 6.94 -5.00 0.81
C VAL A 73 5.79 -4.44 -0.01
N LEU A 74 5.79 -4.71 -1.32
CA LEU A 74 4.64 -4.48 -2.19
C LEU A 74 3.76 -5.73 -2.17
N TYR A 75 2.54 -5.60 -1.67
CA TYR A 75 1.49 -6.59 -1.82
C TYR A 75 0.77 -6.40 -3.15
N MET A 76 0.82 -7.43 -3.98
CA MET A 76 0.17 -7.53 -5.28
C MET A 76 -0.53 -8.90 -5.35
N PRO A 77 -1.84 -8.99 -5.04
CA PRO A 77 -2.48 -10.27 -4.81
C PRO A 77 -2.67 -11.12 -6.07
N GLU A 78 -1.67 -11.93 -6.36
CA GLU A 78 -1.61 -12.81 -7.54
C GLU A 78 -1.80 -14.29 -7.19
N SER A 79 -2.59 -15.02 -7.98
CA SER A 79 -2.77 -16.48 -7.82
C SER A 79 -1.59 -17.27 -8.40
N ASP A 80 -1.11 -16.87 -9.58
CA ASP A 80 -0.10 -17.62 -10.35
C ASP A 80 1.33 -17.09 -10.15
N PHE A 81 1.47 -15.88 -9.57
CA PHE A 81 2.75 -15.21 -9.35
C PHE A 81 3.06 -15.01 -7.86
N LYS A 82 4.24 -14.42 -7.57
CA LYS A 82 4.57 -13.86 -6.27
C LYS A 82 3.56 -12.79 -5.88
N SER A 83 3.09 -12.80 -4.63
CA SER A 83 2.20 -11.75 -4.12
C SER A 83 2.89 -10.70 -3.26
N PHE A 84 4.10 -10.98 -2.76
CA PHE A 84 4.83 -10.10 -1.86
C PHE A 84 6.21 -9.77 -2.41
N TYR A 85 6.39 -8.60 -3.02
CA TYR A 85 7.69 -8.19 -3.57
C TYR A 85 8.48 -7.39 -2.53
N GLU A 86 9.70 -7.81 -2.26
CA GLU A 86 10.54 -7.24 -1.20
C GLU A 86 11.60 -6.31 -1.77
N PHE A 87 11.80 -5.17 -1.11
CA PHE A 87 12.78 -4.18 -1.52
C PHE A 87 13.51 -3.58 -0.33
N THR A 88 14.79 -3.27 -0.52
CA THR A 88 15.58 -2.55 0.49
C THR A 88 15.30 -1.04 0.46
N SER A 89 14.85 -0.53 -0.69
CA SER A 89 14.61 0.90 -0.90
C SER A 89 13.49 1.18 -1.91
N THR A 90 12.94 2.40 -1.87
CA THR A 90 11.97 2.89 -2.87
C THR A 90 12.58 2.92 -4.27
N ARG A 91 13.91 3.09 -4.38
CA ARG A 91 14.62 3.05 -5.66
C ARG A 91 14.52 1.67 -6.29
N ASP A 92 14.74 0.62 -5.51
CA ASP A 92 14.69 -0.77 -6.00
C ASP A 92 13.27 -1.14 -6.42
N MET A 93 12.27 -0.75 -5.63
CA MET A 93 10.87 -0.93 -6.00
C MET A 93 10.54 -0.24 -7.33
N ARG A 94 10.98 1.00 -7.54
CA ARG A 94 10.77 1.72 -8.80
C ARG A 94 11.52 1.09 -9.97
N ALA A 95 12.70 0.52 -9.73
CA ALA A 95 13.45 -0.22 -10.74
C ALA A 95 12.68 -1.48 -11.16
N PHE A 96 12.12 -2.23 -10.20
CA PHE A 96 11.22 -3.36 -10.48
C PHE A 96 9.99 -2.92 -11.28
N LEU A 97 9.29 -1.86 -10.86
CA LEU A 97 8.11 -1.37 -11.60
C LEU A 97 8.47 -0.95 -13.03
N LYS A 98 9.69 -0.47 -13.26
CA LYS A 98 10.19 -0.11 -14.60
C LYS A 98 10.34 -1.32 -15.54
N THR A 99 10.52 -2.52 -15.00
CA THR A 99 10.67 -3.74 -15.82
C THR A 99 9.34 -4.35 -16.20
N LEU A 100 8.25 -4.09 -15.45
CA LEU A 100 6.94 -4.72 -15.68
C LEU A 100 6.46 -4.65 -17.14
N PRO A 101 6.47 -3.49 -17.84
CA PRO A 101 5.99 -3.41 -19.22
C PRO A 101 6.78 -4.27 -20.22
N LYS A 102 7.99 -4.73 -19.86
CA LYS A 102 8.82 -5.62 -20.68
C LYS A 102 8.40 -7.09 -20.55
N THR A 103 7.50 -7.42 -19.63
CA THR A 103 7.05 -8.79 -19.36
C THR A 103 5.52 -8.85 -19.49
N PRO A 104 4.98 -9.18 -20.68
CA PRO A 104 3.54 -9.04 -20.97
C PRO A 104 2.61 -9.71 -19.97
N ALA A 105 2.92 -10.94 -19.54
CA ALA A 105 2.10 -11.67 -18.57
C ALA A 105 2.06 -10.97 -17.20
N ALA A 106 3.23 -10.57 -16.68
CA ALA A 106 3.32 -9.86 -15.40
C ALA A 106 2.71 -8.46 -15.48
N PHE A 107 2.81 -7.79 -16.63
CA PHE A 107 2.21 -6.48 -16.83
C PHE A 107 0.68 -6.56 -16.86
N ASN A 108 0.11 -7.55 -17.56
CA ASN A 108 -1.33 -7.74 -17.59
C ASN A 108 -1.89 -8.08 -16.20
N ALA A 109 -1.19 -8.92 -15.44
CA ALA A 109 -1.55 -9.25 -14.06
C ALA A 109 -1.53 -7.99 -13.17
N PHE A 110 -0.46 -7.20 -13.26
CA PHE A 110 -0.34 -5.89 -12.59
C PHE A 110 -1.49 -4.92 -12.95
N LEU A 111 -1.87 -4.84 -14.22
CA LEU A 111 -2.92 -3.92 -14.69
C LEU A 111 -4.32 -4.31 -14.17
N ALA A 112 -4.57 -5.60 -13.94
CA ALA A 112 -5.85 -6.10 -13.42
C ALA A 112 -6.19 -5.53 -12.04
N HIS A 113 -5.18 -5.10 -11.27
CA HIS A 113 -5.37 -4.46 -9.97
C HIS A 113 -5.92 -3.03 -10.04
N PHE A 114 -5.94 -2.40 -11.23
CA PHE A 114 -6.48 -1.05 -11.42
C PHE A 114 -7.90 -1.05 -11.98
N GLY A 115 -8.35 -2.19 -12.51
CA GLY A 115 -9.69 -2.35 -13.08
C GLY A 115 -9.79 -3.60 -13.94
N SER A 116 -11.00 -4.15 -14.03
CA SER A 116 -11.29 -5.32 -14.86
C SER A 116 -11.46 -4.99 -16.35
N ASP A 117 -11.84 -3.75 -16.68
CA ASP A 117 -11.93 -3.28 -18.06
C ASP A 117 -10.63 -2.60 -18.49
N VAL A 118 -9.90 -3.27 -19.36
CA VAL A 118 -8.64 -2.77 -19.96
C VAL A 118 -8.84 -1.50 -20.81
N ASN A 119 -10.06 -1.22 -21.26
CA ASN A 119 -10.41 -0.04 -22.03
C ASN A 119 -10.85 1.14 -21.17
N SER A 120 -10.98 0.95 -19.85
CA SER A 120 -11.30 2.04 -18.93
C SER A 120 -10.21 3.13 -18.96
N ASP A 121 -10.62 4.39 -18.76
CA ASP A 121 -9.67 5.52 -18.74
C ASP A 121 -8.60 5.36 -17.67
N ALA A 122 -8.97 4.77 -16.52
CA ALA A 122 -8.05 4.46 -15.43
C ALA A 122 -6.95 3.50 -15.89
N VAL A 123 -7.30 2.34 -16.45
CA VAL A 123 -6.32 1.34 -16.90
C VAL A 123 -5.49 1.88 -18.05
N ARG A 124 -6.08 2.59 -19.02
CA ARG A 124 -5.34 3.22 -20.13
C ARG A 124 -4.33 4.27 -19.63
N SER A 125 -4.69 5.05 -18.61
CA SER A 125 -3.77 6.01 -17.98
C SER A 125 -2.58 5.29 -17.34
N VAL A 126 -2.82 4.21 -16.59
CA VAL A 126 -1.76 3.39 -15.98
C VAL A 126 -0.86 2.77 -17.04
N VAL A 127 -1.43 2.20 -18.11
CA VAL A 127 -0.68 1.64 -19.25
C VAL A 127 0.26 2.69 -19.85
N LYS A 128 -0.25 3.90 -20.12
CA LYS A 128 0.55 5.00 -20.66
C LYS A 128 1.68 5.37 -19.69
N SER A 129 1.37 5.62 -18.42
CA SER A 129 2.34 5.99 -17.39
C SER A 129 3.45 4.96 -17.23
N MET A 130 3.12 3.67 -17.19
CA MET A 130 4.10 2.60 -17.03
C MET A 130 4.99 2.45 -18.26
N ASN A 131 4.44 2.56 -19.48
CA ASN A 131 5.23 2.52 -20.71
C ASN A 131 6.17 3.72 -20.86
N GLU A 132 5.70 4.93 -20.55
CA GLU A 132 6.54 6.13 -20.50
C GLU A 132 7.67 5.98 -19.49
N TRP A 133 7.38 5.40 -18.32
CA TRP A 133 8.40 5.11 -17.31
C TRP A 133 9.41 4.07 -17.80
N ALA A 134 8.96 2.97 -18.41
CA ALA A 134 9.82 1.92 -18.93
C ALA A 134 10.76 2.42 -20.04
N ALA A 135 10.28 3.34 -20.89
CA ALA A 135 11.06 3.96 -21.97
C ALA A 135 12.04 5.04 -21.48
N ALA A 136 11.88 5.55 -20.26
CA ALA A 136 12.77 6.58 -19.73
C ALA A 136 14.21 6.04 -19.56
N PRO A 137 15.26 6.89 -19.71
CA PRO A 137 16.65 6.49 -19.46
C PRO A 137 16.86 5.88 -18.06
N GLU A 138 17.85 5.00 -17.92
CA GLU A 138 18.28 4.51 -16.60
C GLU A 138 18.62 5.68 -15.66
N ASN A 139 18.28 5.55 -14.38
CA ASN A 139 18.41 6.60 -13.35
C ASN A 139 17.53 7.85 -13.51
N SER A 140 16.60 7.88 -14.47
CA SER A 140 15.57 8.93 -14.52
C SER A 140 14.71 8.96 -13.26
N LYS A 141 14.14 10.12 -12.93
CA LYS A 141 13.05 10.20 -11.95
C LYS A 141 11.71 9.99 -12.69
N PRO A 142 10.76 9.24 -12.13
CA PRO A 142 9.42 9.14 -12.72
C PRO A 142 8.82 10.55 -12.85
N LYS A 143 8.31 10.90 -14.03
CA LYS A 143 7.59 12.17 -14.23
C LYS A 143 6.21 12.19 -13.54
N MET A 144 5.78 11.04 -13.04
CA MET A 144 4.50 10.80 -12.40
C MET A 144 4.69 10.11 -11.05
N ALA A 145 3.74 10.27 -10.14
CA ALA A 145 3.75 9.54 -8.88
C ALA A 145 3.59 8.04 -9.15
N MET A 146 4.45 7.22 -8.52
CA MET A 146 4.43 5.77 -8.64
C MET A 146 4.93 5.15 -7.33
N GLY A 147 4.11 4.26 -6.76
CA GLY A 147 4.33 3.68 -5.44
C GLY A 147 3.22 4.05 -4.47
N GLY A 148 3.58 4.34 -3.21
CA GLY A 148 2.60 4.69 -2.18
C GLY A 148 1.85 5.99 -2.50
N SER A 149 0.52 5.93 -2.55
CA SER A 149 -0.35 7.07 -2.90
C SER A 149 -0.97 7.75 -1.68
N SER A 150 -1.38 6.98 -0.68
CA SER A 150 -2.02 7.48 0.55
C SER A 150 -1.78 6.54 1.73
N TYR A 151 -1.60 7.09 2.93
CA TYR A 151 -1.52 6.28 4.15
C TYR A 151 -2.85 5.57 4.41
N ILE A 152 -2.75 4.30 4.82
CA ILE A 152 -3.87 3.52 5.32
C ILE A 152 -3.78 3.53 6.84
N PHE A 153 -4.75 4.17 7.48
CA PHE A 153 -4.92 4.14 8.92
C PHE A 153 -5.97 3.10 9.30
N GLY A 154 -5.76 2.40 10.42
CA GLY A 154 -6.64 1.32 10.88
C GLY A 154 -6.43 0.00 10.11
N ASN A 155 -7.49 -0.79 9.99
CA ASN A 155 -7.42 -2.13 9.41
C ASN A 155 -7.31 -2.09 7.87
N VAL A 156 -6.15 -2.51 7.34
CA VAL A 156 -5.89 -2.56 5.90
C VAL A 156 -6.87 -3.46 5.14
N PHE A 157 -7.33 -4.55 5.77
CA PHE A 157 -8.20 -5.53 5.13
C PHE A 157 -9.63 -5.00 4.97
N GLU A 158 -10.10 -4.16 5.90
CA GLU A 158 -11.38 -3.46 5.78
C GLU A 158 -11.33 -2.40 4.66
N ARG A 159 -10.23 -1.65 4.57
CA ARG A 159 -9.98 -0.70 3.48
C ARG A 159 -10.03 -1.39 2.11
N GLN A 160 -9.35 -2.52 1.97
CA GLN A 160 -9.37 -3.32 0.73
C GLN A 160 -10.74 -3.92 0.43
N ALA A 161 -11.47 -4.39 1.44
CA ALA A 161 -12.79 -4.97 1.24
C ALA A 161 -13.76 -3.92 0.64
N ARG A 162 -13.69 -2.68 1.12
CA ARG A 162 -14.46 -1.56 0.56
C ARG A 162 -14.09 -1.26 -0.91
N LEU A 163 -12.79 -1.19 -1.21
CA LEU A 163 -12.31 -0.85 -2.56
C LEU A 163 -12.53 -1.98 -3.58
N SER A 164 -12.57 -3.24 -3.15
CA SER A 164 -12.87 -4.37 -4.05
C SER A 164 -14.37 -4.48 -4.40
N GLN A 165 -15.23 -3.76 -3.67
CA GLN A 165 -16.70 -3.75 -3.88
C GLN A 165 -17.19 -2.54 -4.67
N GLU A 166 -16.39 -1.47 -4.76
CA GLU A 166 -16.78 -0.22 -5.42
C GLU A 166 -15.72 0.22 -6.44
N ALA A 167 -16.12 0.47 -7.68
CA ALA A 167 -15.30 1.19 -8.65
C ALA A 167 -15.22 2.66 -8.22
N VAL A 168 -14.28 3.01 -7.35
CA VAL A 168 -14.19 4.36 -6.80
C VAL A 168 -13.51 5.29 -7.81
N THR A 169 -14.29 6.22 -8.36
CA THR A 169 -13.81 7.47 -8.96
C THR A 169 -12.82 8.15 -8.03
N PRO A 170 -11.69 8.68 -8.54
CA PRO A 170 -10.63 9.22 -7.70
C PRO A 170 -11.17 10.31 -6.75
N ILE A 171 -11.01 10.09 -5.45
CA ILE A 171 -11.24 11.14 -4.46
C ILE A 171 -10.03 12.07 -4.58
N SER A 172 -10.23 13.27 -5.14
CA SER A 172 -9.27 14.36 -5.00
C SER A 172 -9.14 14.71 -3.52
N VAL A 173 -8.10 14.23 -2.86
CA VAL A 173 -7.73 14.73 -1.53
C VAL A 173 -6.96 16.04 -1.68
N ASN A 174 -7.70 17.14 -1.77
CA ASN A 174 -7.18 18.43 -1.33
C ASN A 174 -7.14 18.41 0.19
N GLY A 175 -5.96 18.20 0.77
CA GLY A 175 -5.68 18.51 2.17
C GLY A 175 -6.18 17.51 3.21
N LEU A 176 -5.38 17.37 4.25
CA LEU A 176 -5.69 16.88 5.60
C LEU A 176 -7.18 16.98 5.99
N THR A 177 -7.86 15.86 6.26
CA THR A 177 -9.09 15.88 7.09
C THR A 177 -9.21 14.58 7.88
N ASP A 178 -8.45 14.49 8.97
CA ASP A 178 -8.86 13.86 10.24
C ASP A 178 -7.88 14.30 11.34
N LEU A 179 -7.76 15.63 11.48
CA LEU A 179 -7.22 16.24 12.70
C LEU A 179 -8.23 16.00 13.81
N GLN A 180 -7.84 15.23 14.83
CA GLN A 180 -8.58 15.23 16.09
C GLN A 180 -8.39 16.60 16.76
N HIS A 181 -9.48 17.32 16.99
CA HIS A 181 -9.46 18.54 17.79
C HIS A 181 -9.30 18.17 19.27
N VAL A 182 -8.14 18.47 19.84
CA VAL A 182 -7.97 18.56 21.29
C VAL A 182 -8.21 20.02 21.66
N TRP A 183 -9.25 20.31 22.43
CA TRP A 183 -9.45 21.63 23.01
C TRP A 183 -8.42 21.82 24.13
N VAL A 184 -7.57 22.84 23.95
CA VAL A 184 -6.52 23.22 24.88
C VAL A 184 -6.90 24.58 25.46
N SER A 185 -6.82 24.74 26.79
CA SER A 185 -7.04 26.04 27.43
C SER A 185 -6.01 27.08 26.95
N PRO A 186 -6.22 28.40 27.17
CA PRO A 186 -5.24 29.43 26.81
C PRO A 186 -3.83 29.21 27.42
N GLU A 187 -3.74 28.33 28.42
CA GLU A 187 -2.54 27.98 29.17
C GLU A 187 -1.87 26.68 28.68
N GLY A 188 -2.43 25.98 27.68
CA GLY A 188 -1.76 24.86 27.01
C GLY A 188 -2.03 23.46 27.58
N LEU A 189 -3.05 23.27 28.43
CA LEU A 189 -3.41 21.95 28.98
C LEU A 189 -4.66 21.34 28.32
N PRO A 190 -4.67 20.01 28.07
CA PRO A 190 -5.83 19.32 27.51
C PRO A 190 -6.97 19.18 28.54
N PHE A 191 -8.21 19.42 28.10
CA PHE A 191 -9.40 19.22 28.95
C PHE A 191 -9.68 17.73 29.18
N THR A 192 -9.83 17.32 30.44
CA THR A 192 -10.38 15.99 30.82
C THR A 192 -11.77 16.15 31.44
N PRO A 193 -12.79 15.41 30.99
CA PRO A 193 -14.14 15.52 31.52
C PRO A 193 -14.27 14.67 32.77
N GLU A 194 -13.84 15.19 33.91
CA GLU A 194 -14.34 14.73 35.20
C GLU A 194 -14.97 15.90 35.93
N SER A 195 -16.30 15.85 36.03
CA SER A 195 -17.18 16.44 37.05
C SER A 195 -18.41 17.12 36.43
N GLY A 196 -19.59 16.60 36.79
CA GLY A 196 -20.74 17.46 37.08
C GLY A 196 -21.81 17.65 36.01
N LEU A 197 -22.85 16.83 36.11
CA LEU A 197 -24.28 17.20 36.19
C LEU A 197 -24.83 18.42 35.41
N MET A 198 -25.91 18.11 34.67
CA MET A 198 -27.26 18.74 34.71
C MET A 198 -27.57 20.02 33.90
N VAL A 199 -28.59 19.86 33.02
CA VAL A 199 -29.81 20.69 32.83
C VAL A 199 -29.54 22.07 32.19
N SER A 200 -30.23 22.50 31.12
CA SER A 200 -31.66 22.39 30.76
C SER A 200 -31.86 22.21 29.27
#